data_AF-A0A0C7R681-F1
#
_entry.id   AF-A0A0C7R681-F1
#
_cell.length_a   1.000
_cell.length_b   1.000
_cell.length_c   1.000
_cell.angle_alpha   90.00
_cell.angle_beta   90.00
_cell.angle_gamma   90.00
#
_symmetry.space_group_name_H-M   'P 1'
#
loop_
_entity.id
_entity.type
_entity.pdbx_description
1 polymer ?
#
loop_
_entity_poly.entity_id
_entity_poly.type
_entity_poly.pdbx_seq_one_letter_code
_entity_poly.pdbx_strand_id
1 'polypeptide(L)'
;MDKAFLNWYTQSLGGIIGLVACMMAYLNGDMAVYGNIFHNLDEIGIGGFLASYTLIPLCIIITLLGAIESYKKNRKLEKLNKNLVFVTTLIGFLGSKLFFIIPSLFILFQFYSNYSNFKKDTIEIKDTLLKVADKRLSDSTQIYKDKKISKSLEKTKNEMALDLLLKGADKLFISELTGLSLKEIEELEHRLK
;
A
#
# COMPACT_ATOMS: atom_id res chain seq x y z
N MET A 1 15.72 4.00 -14.82
CA MET A 1 16.08 2.61 -15.17
C MET A 1 14.80 1.81 -15.21
N ASP A 2 14.55 1.05 -16.27
CA ASP A 2 13.28 0.32 -16.42
C ASP A 2 13.15 -0.77 -15.36
N LYS A 3 12.01 -0.81 -14.67
CA LYS A 3 11.77 -1.80 -13.60
C LYS A 3 11.76 -3.23 -14.13
N ALA A 4 11.27 -3.40 -15.36
CA ALA A 4 11.34 -4.68 -16.06
C ALA A 4 12.79 -5.10 -16.28
N PHE A 5 13.65 -4.17 -16.74
CA PHE A 5 15.08 -4.36 -16.90
C PHE A 5 15.74 -4.84 -15.60
N LEU A 6 15.51 -4.11 -14.51
CA LEU A 6 16.10 -4.44 -13.22
C LEU A 6 15.66 -5.83 -12.74
N ASN A 7 14.37 -6.17 -12.89
CA ASN A 7 13.84 -7.46 -12.44
C ASN A 7 14.50 -8.65 -13.15
N TRP A 8 14.53 -8.64 -14.50
CA TRP A 8 15.11 -9.78 -15.22
C TRP A 8 16.63 -9.81 -15.10
N TYR A 9 17.30 -8.66 -15.01
CA TYR A 9 18.74 -8.57 -14.82
C TYR A 9 19.14 -9.16 -13.46
N THR A 10 18.50 -8.72 -12.37
CA THR A 10 18.80 -9.20 -11.02
C THR A 10 18.45 -10.67 -10.86
N GLN A 11 17.39 -11.16 -11.52
CA GLN A 11 17.08 -12.59 -11.56
C GLN A 11 18.19 -13.40 -12.24
N SER A 12 18.63 -13.01 -13.44
CA SER A 12 19.69 -13.71 -14.17
C SER A 12 21.02 -13.68 -13.40
N LEU A 13 21.35 -12.53 -12.81
CA LEU A 13 22.53 -12.39 -11.96
C LEU A 13 22.44 -13.29 -10.71
N GLY A 14 21.27 -13.37 -10.08
CA GLY A 14 21.01 -14.26 -8.96
C GLY A 14 21.19 -15.74 -9.31
N GLY A 15 20.77 -16.15 -10.51
CA GLY A 15 21.02 -17.50 -11.03
C GLY A 15 22.51 -17.81 -11.18
N ILE A 16 23.31 -16.88 -11.73
CA ILE A 16 24.77 -17.03 -11.86
C ILE A 16 25.46 -17.11 -10.50
N ILE A 17 25.13 -16.20 -9.57
CA ILE A 17 25.67 -16.24 -8.20
C ILE A 17 25.22 -17.53 -7.50
N GLY A 18 24.01 -18.01 -7.80
CA GLY A 18 23.50 -19.31 -7.35
C GLY A 18 24.36 -20.49 -7.81
N LEU A 19 24.86 -20.48 -9.05
CA LEU A 19 25.80 -21.51 -9.53
C LEU A 19 27.11 -21.48 -8.75
N VAL A 20 27.66 -20.29 -8.48
CA VAL A 20 28.87 -20.14 -7.66
C VAL A 20 28.62 -20.64 -6.24
N ALA A 21 27.47 -20.31 -5.64
CA ALA A 21 27.08 -20.81 -4.32
C ALA A 21 26.95 -22.34 -4.27
N CYS A 22 26.43 -22.96 -5.34
CA CYS A 22 26.41 -24.42 -5.47
C CYS A 22 27.84 -24.97 -5.44
N MET A 23 28.76 -24.42 -6.25
CA MET A 23 30.17 -24.85 -6.26
C MET A 23 30.83 -24.73 -4.89
N MET A 24 30.59 -23.63 -4.17
CA MET A 24 31.09 -23.45 -2.81
C MET A 24 30.51 -24.49 -1.84
N ALA A 25 29.21 -24.80 -1.95
CA ALA A 25 28.58 -25.82 -1.12
C ALA A 25 29.12 -27.23 -1.41
N TYR A 26 29.46 -27.55 -2.67
CA TYR A 26 30.17 -28.80 -2.99
C TYR A 26 31.54 -28.87 -2.32
N LEU A 27 32.33 -27.79 -2.38
CA LEU A 27 33.67 -27.75 -1.79
C LEU A 27 33.64 -27.88 -0.25
N ASN A 28 32.58 -27.39 0.38
CA ASN A 28 32.41 -27.45 1.83
C ASN A 28 31.73 -28.76 2.31
N GLY A 29 31.40 -29.68 1.40
CA GLY A 29 30.77 -30.96 1.74
C GLY A 29 29.27 -30.89 2.02
N ASP A 30 28.61 -29.75 1.80
CA ASP A 30 27.15 -29.61 1.94
C ASP A 30 26.38 -30.24 0.78
N MET A 31 27.05 -30.55 -0.34
CA MET A 31 26.49 -31.18 -1.54
C MET A 31 27.50 -32.20 -2.09
N ALA A 32 27.03 -33.30 -2.67
CA ALA A 32 27.90 -34.37 -3.21
C ALA A 32 27.92 -34.40 -4.75
N VAL A 33 29.11 -34.66 -5.28
CA VAL A 33 29.34 -34.83 -6.73
C VAL A 33 28.57 -36.05 -7.25
N TYR A 34 27.95 -35.90 -8.42
CA TYR A 34 27.27 -36.97 -9.15
C TYR A 34 28.18 -38.20 -9.28
N GLY A 35 27.83 -39.27 -8.57
CA GLY A 35 28.56 -40.54 -8.57
C GLY A 35 28.98 -41.04 -7.19
N ASN A 36 29.20 -40.15 -6.21
CA ASN A 36 29.62 -40.54 -4.86
C ASN A 36 28.55 -40.30 -3.78
N ILE A 37 27.32 -40.03 -4.21
CA ILE A 37 26.27 -39.45 -3.37
C ILE A 37 25.74 -40.46 -2.34
N PHE A 38 25.64 -41.74 -2.70
CA PHE A 38 25.14 -42.77 -1.79
C PHE A 38 26.12 -43.08 -0.64
N HIS A 39 27.40 -42.73 -0.79
CA HIS A 39 28.43 -43.04 0.20
C HIS A 39 28.44 -42.02 1.36
N ASN A 40 28.04 -40.78 1.11
CA ASN A 40 28.08 -39.68 2.08
C ASN A 40 26.68 -39.17 2.46
N LEU A 41 25.64 -39.99 2.29
CA LEU A 41 24.24 -39.63 2.57
C LEU A 41 24.02 -39.19 4.02
N ASP A 42 24.67 -39.85 4.98
CA ASP A 42 24.51 -39.56 6.42
C ASP A 42 25.12 -38.20 6.80
N GLU A 43 26.17 -37.77 6.11
CA GLU A 43 26.86 -36.50 6.38
C GLU A 43 26.16 -35.31 5.73
N ILE A 44 25.62 -35.51 4.53
CA ILE A 44 24.99 -34.47 3.70
C ILE A 44 23.50 -34.30 4.04
N GLY A 45 22.85 -35.40 4.41
CA GLY A 45 21.41 -35.48 4.62
C GLY A 45 20.58 -35.40 3.32
N ILE A 46 19.28 -35.63 3.46
CA ILE A 46 18.33 -35.70 2.33
C ILE A 46 18.23 -34.35 1.59
N GLY A 47 18.37 -33.24 2.30
CA GLY A 47 18.32 -31.88 1.71
C GLY A 47 19.49 -31.61 0.78
N GLY A 48 20.71 -31.89 1.22
CA GLY A 48 21.91 -31.78 0.40
C GLY A 48 21.93 -32.81 -0.75
N PHE A 49 21.40 -34.02 -0.53
CA PHE A 49 21.18 -35.01 -1.59
C PHE A 49 20.30 -34.44 -2.70
N LEU A 50 19.10 -33.95 -2.36
CA LEU A 50 18.15 -33.43 -3.34
C LEU A 50 18.75 -32.25 -4.10
N ALA A 51 19.33 -31.29 -3.37
CA ALA A 51 19.95 -30.12 -3.96
C ALA A 51 21.11 -30.48 -4.90
N SER A 52 21.89 -31.51 -4.59
CA SER A 52 23.01 -31.97 -5.43
C SER A 52 22.55 -32.35 -6.84
N TYR A 53 21.32 -32.85 -6.99
CA TYR A 53 20.75 -33.21 -8.28
C TYR A 53 19.97 -32.09 -8.97
N THR A 54 19.37 -31.19 -8.20
CA THR A 54 18.37 -30.26 -8.74
C THR A 54 18.85 -28.81 -8.79
N LEU A 55 19.78 -28.39 -7.94
CA LEU A 55 20.05 -26.97 -7.72
C LEU A 55 20.83 -26.32 -8.87
N ILE A 56 21.88 -26.98 -9.37
CA ILE A 56 22.61 -26.50 -10.57
C ILE A 56 21.66 -26.33 -11.77
N PRO A 57 20.90 -27.34 -12.22
CA PRO A 57 20.04 -27.19 -13.38
C PRO A 57 18.95 -26.13 -13.15
N LEU A 58 18.42 -26.00 -11.93
CA LEU A 58 17.49 -24.93 -11.60
C LEU A 58 18.11 -23.53 -11.73
N CYS A 59 19.32 -23.31 -11.21
CA CYS A 59 20.03 -22.03 -11.34
C CYS A 59 20.29 -21.66 -12.82
N ILE A 60 20.60 -22.64 -13.67
CA ILE A 60 20.72 -22.44 -15.13
C ILE A 60 19.36 -22.03 -15.72
N ILE A 61 18.29 -22.76 -15.39
CA ILE A 61 16.93 -22.47 -15.88
C ILE A 61 16.48 -21.06 -15.45
N ILE A 62 16.74 -20.65 -14.20
CA ILE A 62 16.43 -19.30 -13.70
C ILE A 62 17.17 -18.22 -14.49
N THR A 63 18.44 -18.47 -14.82
CA THR A 63 19.25 -17.56 -15.64
C THR A 63 18.68 -17.42 -17.05
N LEU A 64 18.30 -18.54 -17.66
CA LEU A 64 17.68 -18.55 -19.00
C LEU A 64 16.30 -17.89 -19.01
N LEU A 65 15.48 -18.11 -17.98
CA LEU A 65 14.16 -17.48 -17.84
C LEU A 65 14.26 -15.96 -17.75
N GLY A 66 15.19 -15.44 -16.96
CA GLY A 66 15.45 -14.00 -16.90
C GLY A 66 15.89 -13.46 -18.26
N ALA A 67 16.79 -14.16 -18.97
CA ALA A 67 17.17 -13.78 -20.33
C ALA A 67 15.99 -13.79 -21.31
N ILE A 68 15.14 -14.81 -21.30
CA ILE A 68 13.97 -14.91 -22.20
C ILE A 68 12.95 -13.79 -21.92
N GLU A 69 12.71 -13.48 -20.64
CA GLU A 69 11.81 -12.37 -20.26
C GLU A 69 12.32 -11.00 -20.75
N SER A 70 13.63 -10.85 -20.96
CA SER A 70 14.22 -9.66 -21.58
C SER A 70 13.77 -9.46 -23.02
N TYR A 71 13.69 -10.55 -23.81
CA TYR A 71 13.33 -10.49 -25.23
C TYR A 71 11.82 -10.43 -25.48
N LYS A 72 11.02 -11.22 -24.75
CA LYS A 72 9.58 -11.31 -25.00
C LYS A 72 8.79 -11.61 -23.74
N LYS A 73 7.88 -10.68 -23.39
CA LYS A 73 6.98 -10.86 -22.25
C LYS A 73 5.87 -11.85 -22.58
N ASN A 74 5.79 -12.96 -21.84
CA ASN A 74 4.75 -13.98 -21.99
C ASN A 74 4.09 -14.29 -20.63
N ARG A 75 2.78 -14.05 -20.52
CA ARG A 75 2.03 -14.22 -19.25
C ARG A 75 2.03 -15.66 -18.70
N LYS A 76 2.07 -16.68 -19.57
CA LYS A 76 2.16 -18.09 -19.10
C LYS A 76 3.53 -18.38 -18.50
N LEU A 77 4.58 -17.86 -19.14
CA LEU A 77 5.96 -18.02 -18.71
C LEU A 77 6.21 -17.30 -17.38
N GLU A 78 5.60 -16.13 -17.17
CA GLU A 78 5.71 -15.37 -15.92
C GLU A 78 5.18 -16.16 -14.70
N LYS A 79 4.08 -16.90 -14.85
CA LYS A 79 3.54 -17.75 -13.78
C LYS A 79 4.48 -18.92 -13.45
N LEU A 80 5.02 -19.57 -14.48
CA LEU A 80 6.00 -20.65 -14.32
C LEU A 80 7.29 -20.14 -13.67
N ASN A 81 7.77 -18.97 -14.11
CA ASN A 81 8.95 -18.31 -13.54
C ASN A 81 8.79 -18.07 -12.04
N LYS A 82 7.65 -17.52 -11.62
CA LYS A 82 7.35 -17.31 -10.18
C LYS A 82 7.44 -18.60 -9.37
N ASN A 83 6.82 -19.68 -9.84
CA ASN A 83 6.86 -20.97 -9.14
C ASN A 83 8.29 -21.53 -9.08
N LEU A 84 9.03 -21.45 -10.19
CA LEU A 84 10.41 -21.93 -10.26
C LEU A 84 11.34 -21.15 -9.33
N VAL A 85 11.18 -19.83 -9.22
CA VAL A 85 11.94 -18.99 -8.28
C VAL A 85 11.75 -19.47 -6.83
N PHE A 86 10.50 -19.72 -6.41
CA PHE A 86 10.23 -20.22 -5.06
C PHE A 86 10.82 -21.60 -4.82
N VAL A 87 10.61 -22.54 -5.76
CA VAL A 87 11.13 -23.91 -5.66
C VAL A 87 12.66 -23.90 -5.60
N THR A 88 13.32 -23.09 -6.44
CA THR A 88 14.79 -22.97 -6.48
C THR A 88 15.32 -22.42 -5.16
N THR A 89 14.63 -21.44 -4.58
CA THR A 89 15.03 -20.88 -3.29
C THR A 89 14.90 -21.89 -2.15
N LEU A 90 13.79 -22.64 -2.10
CA LEU A 90 13.58 -23.66 -1.07
C LEU A 90 14.64 -24.77 -1.15
N ILE A 91 14.88 -25.30 -2.35
CA ILE A 91 15.91 -26.33 -2.59
C ILE A 91 17.30 -25.76 -2.30
N GLY A 92 17.55 -24.50 -2.63
CA GLY A 92 18.81 -23.82 -2.37
C GLY A 92 19.15 -23.74 -0.88
N PHE A 93 18.17 -23.38 -0.04
CA PHE A 93 18.35 -23.40 1.42
C PHE A 93 18.46 -24.81 2.00
N LEU A 94 17.75 -25.79 1.44
CA LEU A 94 17.83 -27.19 1.86
C LEU A 94 19.21 -27.82 1.63
N GLY A 95 19.92 -27.41 0.58
CA GLY A 95 21.26 -27.94 0.25
C GLY A 95 22.40 -27.00 0.61
N SER A 96 22.45 -25.85 -0.07
CA SER A 96 23.57 -24.89 -0.01
C SER A 96 23.51 -23.99 1.25
N LYS A 97 22.49 -24.16 2.10
CA LYS A 97 22.35 -23.52 3.43
C LYS A 97 22.66 -22.02 3.37
N LEU A 98 23.71 -21.58 4.07
CA LEU A 98 24.10 -20.17 4.20
C LEU A 98 24.64 -19.58 2.90
N PHE A 99 25.28 -20.38 2.05
CA PHE A 99 25.83 -19.90 0.77
C PHE A 99 24.72 -19.44 -0.18
N PHE A 100 23.50 -19.95 0.00
CA PHE A 100 22.35 -19.59 -0.83
C PHE A 100 21.63 -18.29 -0.41
N ILE A 101 22.04 -17.65 0.70
CA ILE A 101 21.42 -16.38 1.15
C ILE A 101 21.57 -15.30 0.09
N ILE A 102 22.80 -15.05 -0.38
CA ILE A 102 23.06 -13.99 -1.38
C ILE A 102 22.32 -14.29 -2.71
N PRO A 103 22.43 -15.49 -3.31
CA PRO A 103 21.62 -15.86 -4.48
C PRO A 103 20.13 -15.62 -4.28
N SER A 104 19.57 -16.04 -3.14
CA SER A 104 18.13 -15.92 -2.87
C SER A 104 17.65 -14.47 -2.88
N LEU A 105 18.43 -13.53 -2.33
CA LEU A 105 18.08 -12.11 -2.35
C LEU A 105 17.95 -11.58 -3.77
N PHE A 106 18.85 -11.99 -4.67
CA PHE A 106 18.84 -11.54 -6.06
C PHE A 106 17.71 -12.21 -6.85
N ILE A 107 17.49 -13.52 -6.67
CA ILE A 107 16.43 -14.25 -7.38
C ILE A 107 15.03 -13.75 -6.96
N LEU A 108 14.83 -13.44 -5.67
CA LEU A 108 13.55 -12.92 -5.15
C LEU A 108 13.33 -11.41 -5.36
N PHE A 109 14.28 -10.71 -6.00
CA PHE A 109 14.24 -9.26 -6.19
C PHE A 109 12.89 -8.73 -6.68
N GLN A 110 12.32 -9.40 -7.68
CA GLN A 110 11.05 -9.00 -8.29
C GLN A 110 9.88 -8.96 -7.30
N PHE A 111 9.89 -9.76 -6.23
CA PHE A 111 8.78 -9.87 -5.28
C PHE A 111 8.82 -8.73 -4.26
N TYR A 112 9.96 -8.49 -3.61
CA TYR A 112 10.06 -7.41 -2.62
C TYR A 112 10.14 -6.03 -3.28
N SER A 113 10.71 -5.91 -4.49
CA SER A 113 10.67 -4.67 -5.28
C SER A 113 9.23 -4.25 -5.59
N ASN A 114 8.34 -5.21 -5.86
CA ASN A 114 6.92 -4.94 -6.04
C ASN A 114 6.23 -4.56 -4.72
N TYR A 115 6.50 -5.28 -3.63
CA TYR A 115 5.92 -5.00 -2.32
C TYR A 115 6.27 -3.59 -1.80
N SER A 116 7.51 -3.14 -1.97
CA SER A 116 7.95 -1.80 -1.53
C SER A 116 7.19 -0.66 -2.23
N ASN A 117 6.76 -0.85 -3.48
CA ASN A 117 6.03 0.17 -4.23
C ASN A 117 4.55 0.20 -3.83
N PHE A 118 3.92 -0.96 -3.64
CA PHE A 118 2.55 -1.04 -3.14
C PHE A 118 2.39 -0.31 -1.79
N LYS A 119 3.39 -0.41 -0.91
CA LYS A 119 3.41 0.34 0.36
C LYS A 119 3.50 1.86 0.15
N LYS A 120 4.31 2.34 -0.81
CA LYS A 120 4.40 3.77 -1.14
C LYS A 120 3.09 4.31 -1.69
N ASP A 121 2.50 3.62 -2.66
CA ASP A 121 1.24 4.02 -3.30
C ASP A 121 0.09 4.07 -2.28
N THR A 122 0.06 3.12 -1.34
CA THR A 122 -0.94 3.09 -0.26
C THR A 122 -0.79 4.26 0.71
N ILE A 123 0.45 4.64 1.05
CA ILE A 123 0.73 5.79 1.91
C ILE A 123 0.32 7.09 1.20
N GLU A 124 0.65 7.23 -0.08
CA GLU A 124 0.32 8.43 -0.87
C GLU A 124 -1.19 8.60 -1.06
N ILE A 125 -1.92 7.50 -1.29
CA ILE A 125 -3.39 7.51 -1.32
C ILE A 125 -3.96 7.93 0.05
N LYS A 126 -3.41 7.41 1.15
CA LYS A 126 -3.86 7.75 2.50
C LYS A 126 -3.64 9.25 2.80
N ASP A 127 -2.49 9.80 2.43
CA ASP A 127 -2.19 11.23 2.58
C ASP A 127 -3.09 12.10 1.71
N THR A 128 -3.42 11.65 0.50
CA THR A 128 -4.33 12.36 -0.40
C THR A 128 -5.76 12.36 0.17
N LEU A 129 -6.23 11.22 0.68
CA LEU A 129 -7.54 11.12 1.34
C LEU A 129 -7.60 11.98 2.62
N LEU A 130 -6.52 12.03 3.40
CA LEU A 130 -6.44 12.88 4.59
C LEU A 130 -6.54 14.36 4.22
N LYS A 131 -5.83 14.81 3.18
CA LYS A 131 -5.91 16.19 2.67
C LYS A 131 -7.29 16.55 2.14
N VAL A 132 -7.98 15.61 1.47
CA VAL A 132 -9.36 15.81 1.00
C VAL A 132 -10.33 15.89 2.17
N ALA A 133 -10.15 15.06 3.21
CA ALA A 133 -10.94 15.11 4.43
C ALA A 133 -10.76 16.43 5.19
N ASP A 134 -9.51 16.89 5.38
CA ASP A 134 -9.21 18.18 6.00
C ASP A 134 -9.79 19.35 5.22
N LYS A 135 -9.71 19.32 3.89
CA LYS A 135 -10.32 20.34 3.04
C LYS A 135 -11.84 20.40 3.22
N ARG A 136 -12.52 19.24 3.21
CA ARG A 136 -13.97 19.19 3.44
C ARG A 136 -14.36 19.62 4.85
N LEU A 137 -13.54 19.30 5.85
CA LEU A 137 -13.74 19.77 7.22
C LEU A 137 -13.61 21.30 7.30
N SER A 138 -12.61 21.88 6.63
CA SER A 138 -12.43 23.33 6.56
C SER A 138 -13.58 24.06 5.84
N ASP A 139 -14.10 23.49 4.75
CA ASP A 139 -15.29 24.02 4.05
C ASP A 139 -16.53 23.95 4.95
N SER A 140 -16.68 22.87 5.73
CA SER A 140 -17.78 22.77 6.71
C SER A 140 -17.63 23.75 7.89
N THR A 141 -16.40 24.15 8.24
CA THR A 141 -16.17 25.19 9.26
C THR A 141 -16.45 26.60 8.71
N GLN A 142 -16.36 26.80 7.39
CA GLN A 142 -16.81 28.03 6.74
C GLN A 142 -18.34 28.19 6.81
N ILE A 143 -19.11 27.11 6.72
CA ILE A 143 -20.57 27.13 6.93
C ILE A 143 -20.91 27.58 8.36
N TYR A 144 -20.09 27.21 9.36
CA TYR A 144 -20.25 27.70 10.74
C TYR A 144 -19.85 29.16 10.97
N LYS A 145 -19.07 29.77 10.07
CA LYS A 145 -18.75 31.22 10.12
C LYS A 145 -19.89 32.10 9.60
N ASP A 146 -20.92 31.51 8.99
CA ASP A 146 -22.13 32.22 8.56
C ASP A 146 -23.08 32.59 9.71
N LYS A 147 -22.69 32.28 10.97
CA LYS A 147 -23.30 32.82 12.20
C LYS A 147 -23.19 34.35 12.31
N LYS A 148 -22.40 35.01 11.46
CA LYS A 148 -22.37 36.48 11.39
C LYS A 148 -23.59 37.05 10.63
N ILE A 149 -24.21 36.28 9.74
CA ILE A 149 -25.46 36.65 9.05
C ILE A 149 -26.68 36.44 9.96
N SER A 150 -26.65 35.45 10.86
CA SER A 150 -27.78 35.21 11.79
C SER A 150 -28.03 36.39 12.74
N LYS A 151 -26.97 37.09 13.18
CA LYS A 151 -27.09 38.23 14.10
C LYS A 151 -27.67 39.49 13.44
N SER A 152 -27.48 39.69 12.13
CA SER A 152 -28.11 40.82 11.42
C SER A 152 -29.58 40.56 11.13
N LEU A 153 -29.94 39.31 10.80
CA LEU A 153 -31.32 38.93 10.51
C LEU A 153 -32.22 39.00 11.76
N GLU A 154 -31.73 38.48 12.89
CA GLU A 154 -32.44 38.60 14.19
C GLU A 154 -32.64 40.07 14.58
N LYS A 155 -31.63 40.92 14.35
CA LYS A 155 -31.74 42.36 14.62
C LYS A 155 -32.83 43.01 13.77
N THR A 156 -32.88 42.72 12.48
CA THR A 156 -33.91 43.27 11.57
C THR A 156 -35.31 42.79 11.93
N LYS A 157 -35.47 41.51 12.32
CA LYS A 157 -36.75 40.99 12.80
C LYS A 157 -37.23 41.71 14.06
N ASN A 158 -36.32 41.94 15.01
CA ASN A 158 -36.64 42.65 16.25
C ASN A 158 -36.95 44.13 16.01
N GLU A 159 -36.19 44.83 15.15
CA GLU A 159 -36.46 46.23 14.78
C GLU A 159 -37.84 46.38 14.11
N MET A 160 -38.20 45.47 13.21
CA MET A 160 -39.50 45.45 12.55
C MET A 160 -40.65 45.16 13.53
N ALA A 161 -40.47 44.21 14.44
CA ALA A 161 -41.46 43.91 15.47
C ALA A 161 -41.69 45.10 16.41
N LEU A 162 -40.63 45.81 16.81
CA LEU A 162 -40.73 47.00 17.67
C LEU A 162 -41.48 48.15 16.99
N ASP A 163 -41.20 48.44 15.71
CA ASP A 163 -41.89 49.49 14.96
C ASP A 163 -43.40 49.19 14.81
N LEU A 164 -43.76 47.92 14.60
CA LEU A 164 -45.16 47.49 14.52
C LEU A 164 -45.88 47.53 15.86
N LEU A 165 -45.19 47.18 16.96
CA LEU A 165 -45.73 47.33 18.32
C LEU A 165 -46.00 48.80 18.65
N LEU A 166 -45.07 49.71 18.32
CA LEU A 166 -45.25 51.16 18.52
C LEU A 166 -46.42 51.73 17.70
N LYS A 167 -46.69 51.15 16.53
CA LYS A 167 -47.82 51.51 15.67
C LYS A 167 -49.15 50.88 16.12
N GLY A 168 -49.16 50.10 17.20
CA GLY A 168 -50.37 49.46 17.74
C GLY A 168 -50.88 48.27 16.91
N ALA A 169 -50.00 47.61 16.14
CA ALA A 169 -50.38 46.43 15.37
C ALA A 169 -50.64 45.21 16.27
N ASP A 170 -51.50 44.31 15.81
CA ASP A 170 -51.84 43.08 16.54
C ASP A 170 -50.65 42.10 16.64
N LYS A 171 -50.49 41.45 17.80
CA LYS A 171 -49.34 40.57 18.08
C LYS A 171 -49.31 39.33 17.19
N LEU A 172 -50.47 38.80 16.78
CA LEU A 172 -50.53 37.66 15.85
C LEU A 172 -50.04 38.10 14.46
N PHE A 173 -50.45 39.30 14.02
CA PHE A 173 -49.96 39.87 12.77
C PHE A 173 -48.43 40.08 12.76
N ILE A 174 -47.87 40.58 13.86
CA ILE A 174 -46.41 40.76 13.99
C ILE A 174 -45.69 39.41 13.97
N SER A 175 -46.26 38.39 14.62
CA SER A 175 -45.73 37.02 14.63
C SER A 175 -45.71 36.43 13.21
N GLU A 176 -46.79 36.59 12.45
CA GLU A 176 -46.87 36.13 11.06
C GLU A 176 -45.87 36.83 10.14
N LEU A 177 -45.66 38.14 10.32
CA LEU A 177 -44.78 38.93 9.45
C LEU A 177 -43.28 38.72 9.75
N THR A 178 -42.91 38.66 11.02
CA THR A 178 -41.50 38.60 11.46
C THR A 178 -41.01 37.17 11.71
N GLY A 179 -41.95 36.23 11.90
CA GLY A 179 -41.68 34.86 12.31
C GLY A 179 -41.17 34.74 13.76
N LEU A 180 -41.35 35.78 14.58
CA LEU A 180 -41.10 35.73 16.03
C LEU A 180 -42.27 35.06 16.74
N SER A 181 -41.99 34.33 17.81
CA SER A 181 -43.02 33.77 18.68
C SER A 181 -43.70 34.87 19.50
N LEU A 182 -44.94 34.60 19.92
CA LEU A 182 -45.71 35.55 20.74
C LEU A 182 -44.99 35.91 22.06
N LYS A 183 -44.24 34.97 22.64
CA LYS A 183 -43.43 35.20 23.85
C LYS A 183 -42.28 36.19 23.60
N GLU A 184 -41.60 36.07 22.46
CA GLU A 184 -40.51 36.99 22.09
C GLU A 184 -41.05 38.40 21.83
N ILE A 185 -42.24 38.52 21.24
CA ILE A 185 -42.92 39.80 21.02
C ILE A 185 -43.34 40.44 22.35
N GLU A 186 -43.85 39.65 23.31
CA GLU A 186 -44.18 40.13 24.67
C GLU A 186 -42.95 40.61 25.44
N GLU A 187 -41.82 39.91 25.31
CA GLU A 187 -40.55 40.35 25.89
C GLU A 187 -40.06 41.67 25.28
N LEU A 188 -40.25 41.88 23.97
CA LEU A 188 -39.92 43.14 23.31
C LEU A 188 -40.84 44.28 23.74
N GLU A 189 -42.13 44.03 23.89
CA GLU A 189 -43.11 45.00 24.41
C GLU A 189 -42.79 45.40 25.86
N HIS A 190 -42.37 44.45 26.69
CA HIS A 190 -41.97 44.73 28.07
C HIS A 190 -40.71 45.59 28.14
N ARG A 191 -39.83 45.58 27.13
CA ARG A 191 -38.65 46.46 27.04
C ARG A 191 -38.99 47.88 26.56
N LEU A 192 -40.18 48.10 26.01
CA LEU A 192 -40.68 49.41 25.55
C LEU A 192 -41.39 50.21 26.66
N LYS A 193 -41.81 49.55 27.75
CA LYS A 193 -42.37 50.17 28.96
C LYS A 193 -41.27 50.63 29.91
#